data_AF-A0AA88AEG6-F1
#
_entry.id   AF-A0AA88AEG6-F1
#
_cell.length_a   1.000
_cell.length_b   1.000
_cell.length_c   1.000
_cell.angle_alpha   90.00
_cell.angle_beta   90.00
_cell.angle_gamma   90.00
#
_symmetry.space_group_name_H-M   'P 1'
#
loop_
_entity.id
_entity.type
_entity.pdbx_description
1 polymer ?
#
loop_
_entity_poly.entity_id
_entity_poly.type
_entity_poly.pdbx_seq_one_letter_code
_entity_poly.pdbx_strand_id
1 'polypeptide(L)'
;MASSPLSSASPALRIISSLFPQYSPTLHANPSLLPLSPSRPHSLSLSLSTSSRSEKLSCRAVSSATAARMASEKKVQVFDSKDDLAAELAKYTADLSDKFTKERSSFTVVLSGGSLIDYLRKLVEPPYLDSVDWSKWHVFWVDERVVPKDHEDSNYKLAYDGFLSKVPILPGNVYAINDALSAEGAADDYETGLRHLVKNGVVDFSEATGVPKFDLMLLGMGPDGHVASLFPGHPLCKEKEKWVTFIKDSPKPPPERITFTFPVINTSAYIALVVTGAGKAGAVQKALGNSEDSGTLPVELVSPAGELTWFLDKNAASKL
;
A
#
# COMPACT_ATOMS: atom_id res chain seq x y z
N MET A 1 -33.70 62.26 -7.16
CA MET A 1 -33.40 61.34 -6.04
C MET A 1 -33.87 59.95 -6.46
N ALA A 2 -32.96 58.95 -6.39
CA ALA A 2 -33.15 57.49 -6.27
C ALA A 2 -34.38 56.82 -6.94
N SER A 3 -34.36 55.66 -7.60
CA SER A 3 -33.41 54.55 -7.77
C SER A 3 -34.17 53.46 -8.53
N SER A 4 -33.54 52.79 -9.50
CA SER A 4 -33.91 51.42 -9.92
C SER A 4 -33.20 50.41 -8.99
N PRO A 5 -33.57 49.11 -8.88
CA PRO A 5 -33.43 48.16 -10.00
C PRO A 5 -34.44 46.99 -10.09
N LEU A 6 -34.33 46.28 -11.21
CA LEU A 6 -35.08 45.11 -11.65
C LEU A 6 -34.85 43.85 -10.80
N SER A 7 -35.91 43.04 -10.72
CA SER A 7 -35.95 41.71 -10.13
C SER A 7 -35.37 40.63 -11.05
N SER A 8 -34.60 39.73 -10.42
CA SER A 8 -33.95 38.53 -10.95
C SER A 8 -34.91 37.39 -11.33
N ALA A 9 -34.59 36.67 -12.41
CA ALA A 9 -35.14 35.35 -12.73
C ALA A 9 -33.99 34.31 -12.78
N SER A 10 -34.11 33.24 -12.00
CA SER A 10 -33.23 32.06 -12.01
C SER A 10 -33.65 31.06 -13.11
N PRO A 11 -32.72 30.32 -13.74
CA PRO A 11 -33.04 29.08 -14.44
C PRO A 11 -32.68 27.84 -13.62
N ALA A 12 -33.58 26.87 -13.69
CA ALA A 12 -33.56 25.58 -13.01
C ALA A 12 -32.44 24.65 -13.50
N LEU A 13 -31.79 23.97 -12.55
CA LEU A 13 -30.86 22.85 -12.80
C LEU A 13 -31.66 21.58 -13.15
N ARG A 14 -31.32 20.96 -14.28
CA ARG A 14 -31.78 19.62 -14.66
C ARG A 14 -30.90 18.56 -13.99
N ILE A 15 -31.53 17.69 -13.23
CA ILE A 15 -30.93 16.49 -12.62
C ILE A 15 -30.89 15.41 -13.69
N ILE A 16 -29.69 14.87 -13.97
CA ILE A 16 -29.49 13.68 -14.80
C ILE A 16 -29.23 12.52 -13.85
N SER A 17 -30.17 11.58 -13.75
CA SER A 17 -30.00 10.32 -13.02
C SER A 17 -29.23 9.33 -13.90
N SER A 18 -28.07 8.87 -13.43
CA SER A 18 -27.32 7.77 -14.05
C SER A 18 -27.86 6.42 -13.59
N LEU A 19 -28.21 5.59 -14.57
CA LEU A 19 -28.66 4.21 -14.42
C LEU A 19 -27.43 3.30 -14.21
N PHE A 20 -27.39 2.58 -13.09
CA PHE A 20 -26.47 1.46 -12.87
C PHE A 20 -27.17 0.14 -13.29
N PRO A 21 -26.52 -0.77 -14.03
CA PRO A 21 -27.08 -2.09 -14.30
C PRO A 21 -26.84 -3.03 -13.10
N GLN A 22 -27.93 -3.56 -12.54
CA GLN A 22 -27.91 -4.68 -11.59
C GLN A 22 -27.72 -5.99 -12.37
N TYR A 23 -26.67 -6.75 -12.05
CA TYR A 23 -26.49 -8.12 -12.51
C TYR A 23 -27.01 -9.10 -11.44
N SER A 24 -28.03 -9.88 -11.77
CA SER A 24 -28.45 -11.07 -11.02
C SER A 24 -28.01 -12.33 -11.76
N PRO A 25 -27.38 -13.33 -11.11
CA PRO A 25 -27.10 -14.61 -11.76
C PRO A 25 -28.26 -15.60 -11.53
N THR A 26 -28.91 -16.00 -12.61
CA THR A 26 -29.82 -17.16 -12.64
C THR A 26 -29.00 -18.46 -12.72
N LEU A 27 -29.10 -19.30 -11.68
CA LEU A 27 -28.56 -20.66 -11.64
C LEU A 27 -29.50 -21.62 -12.40
N HIS A 28 -29.03 -22.19 -13.51
CA HIS A 28 -29.63 -23.38 -14.10
C HIS A 28 -28.99 -24.63 -13.51
N ALA A 29 -29.82 -25.41 -12.79
CA ALA A 29 -29.48 -26.74 -12.30
C ALA A 29 -29.56 -27.78 -13.43
N ASN A 30 -28.60 -28.69 -13.50
CA ASN A 30 -28.64 -29.88 -14.34
C ASN A 30 -28.23 -31.10 -13.49
N PRO A 31 -29.08 -32.12 -13.26
CA PRO A 31 -28.76 -33.26 -12.41
C PRO A 31 -28.50 -34.55 -13.20
N SER A 32 -27.42 -35.25 -12.87
CA SER A 32 -27.21 -36.68 -13.18
C SER A 32 -26.09 -37.20 -12.26
N LEU A 33 -26.43 -37.90 -11.16
CA LEU A 33 -26.39 -39.37 -10.95
C LEU A 33 -24.98 -39.96 -11.20
N LEU A 34 -24.29 -40.76 -10.37
CA LEU A 34 -24.47 -41.47 -9.09
C LEU A 34 -23.05 -41.94 -8.61
N PRO A 35 -22.86 -42.53 -7.41
CA PRO A 35 -21.59 -42.56 -6.67
C PRO A 35 -20.89 -43.93 -6.68
N LEU A 36 -19.61 -43.99 -6.25
CA LEU A 36 -19.02 -45.18 -5.62
C LEU A 36 -17.97 -44.76 -4.57
N SER A 37 -18.03 -45.41 -3.41
CA SER A 37 -17.28 -45.15 -2.18
C SER A 37 -16.13 -46.17 -1.97
N PRO A 38 -15.58 -46.43 -0.77
CA PRO A 38 -14.19 -46.10 -0.45
C PRO A 38 -13.35 -47.31 0.05
N SER A 39 -12.04 -47.14 0.28
CA SER A 39 -11.30 -48.04 1.19
C SER A 39 -10.00 -47.44 1.73
N ARG A 40 -10.01 -47.19 3.05
CA ARG A 40 -8.87 -47.07 3.99
C ARG A 40 -8.48 -48.49 4.48
N PRO A 41 -7.63 -48.67 5.51
CA PRO A 41 -6.20 -48.35 5.68
C PRO A 41 -5.43 -49.59 6.18
N HIS A 42 -4.11 -49.57 6.37
CA HIS A 42 -3.48 -50.45 7.39
C HIS A 42 -2.27 -49.80 8.06
N SER A 43 -2.40 -49.70 9.38
CA SER A 43 -1.37 -49.49 10.39
C SER A 43 -0.79 -50.85 10.79
N LEU A 44 0.51 -50.93 11.06
CA LEU A 44 1.10 -51.94 11.93
C LEU A 44 2.28 -51.34 12.72
N SER A 45 2.25 -51.59 14.02
CA SER A 45 3.16 -51.15 15.07
C SER A 45 4.09 -52.29 15.54
N LEU A 46 5.02 -51.94 16.45
CA LEU A 46 5.90 -52.78 17.32
C LEU A 46 7.22 -53.24 16.68
N SER A 47 8.37 -53.32 17.35
CA SER A 47 8.82 -52.97 18.71
C SER A 47 10.36 -53.11 18.78
N LEU A 48 10.97 -52.55 19.82
CA LEU A 48 12.41 -52.49 20.10
C LEU A 48 13.13 -53.86 20.08
N SER A 49 14.41 -53.86 19.66
CA SER A 49 15.50 -54.44 20.46
C SER A 49 16.86 -53.84 20.08
N THR A 50 17.72 -53.73 21.09
CA THR A 50 19.03 -53.10 21.12
C THR A 50 20.12 -54.00 20.53
N SER A 51 21.06 -53.43 19.78
CA SER A 51 22.46 -53.91 19.74
C SER A 51 23.37 -52.89 19.05
N SER A 52 24.47 -52.59 19.73
CA SER A 52 25.54 -51.68 19.32
C SER A 52 26.34 -52.23 18.15
N ARG A 53 26.58 -51.40 17.12
CA ARG A 53 27.86 -51.42 16.38
C ARG A 53 28.09 -50.11 15.66
N SER A 54 29.26 -49.54 15.91
CA SER A 54 29.78 -48.32 15.32
C SER A 54 30.25 -48.61 13.90
N GLU A 55 29.61 -48.00 12.90
CA GLU A 55 30.17 -47.84 11.57
C GLU A 55 29.98 -46.39 11.12
N LYS A 56 31.12 -45.75 10.86
CA LYS A 56 31.22 -44.37 10.37
C LYS A 56 30.69 -44.31 8.94
N LEU A 57 29.53 -43.68 8.74
CA LEU A 57 29.13 -43.15 7.45
C LEU A 57 29.17 -41.62 7.49
N SER A 58 30.06 -41.07 6.66
CA SER A 58 30.20 -39.64 6.40
C SER A 58 28.99 -39.15 5.62
N CYS A 59 28.03 -38.54 6.31
CA CYS A 59 27.02 -37.71 5.67
C CYS A 59 27.58 -36.29 5.53
N ARG A 60 27.82 -35.87 4.29
CA ARG A 60 28.02 -34.45 3.95
C ARG A 60 26.83 -33.67 4.50
N ALA A 61 27.08 -32.86 5.53
CA ALA A 61 26.19 -31.78 5.89
C ALA A 61 26.09 -30.85 4.68
N VAL A 62 24.94 -30.84 4.02
CA VAL A 62 24.58 -29.69 3.18
C VAL A 62 24.37 -28.56 4.17
N SER A 63 25.41 -27.75 4.31
CA SER A 63 25.38 -26.48 5.01
C SER A 63 24.12 -25.74 4.58
N SER A 64 23.18 -25.54 5.50
CA SER A 64 22.06 -24.64 5.30
C SER A 64 22.67 -23.25 5.15
N ALA A 65 22.90 -22.87 3.90
CA ALA A 65 23.38 -21.55 3.55
C ALA A 65 22.31 -20.56 4.03
N THR A 66 22.68 -19.85 5.08
CA THR A 66 22.19 -18.56 5.52
C THR A 66 21.43 -17.84 4.40
N ALA A 67 20.11 -17.69 4.57
CA ALA A 67 19.38 -16.63 3.89
C ALA A 67 19.96 -15.31 4.39
N ALA A 68 21.01 -14.84 3.72
CA ALA A 68 21.55 -13.52 3.93
C ALA A 68 20.41 -12.55 3.60
N ARG A 69 19.88 -11.91 4.65
CA ARG A 69 18.99 -10.76 4.55
C ARG A 69 19.76 -9.73 3.74
N MET A 70 19.53 -9.66 2.43
CA MET A 70 20.07 -8.56 1.63
C MET A 70 19.53 -7.28 2.24
N ALA A 71 20.43 -6.49 2.83
CA ALA A 71 20.05 -5.24 3.46
C ALA A 71 19.46 -4.33 2.38
N SER A 72 18.29 -3.75 2.67
CA SER A 72 17.63 -2.76 1.82
C SER A 72 18.60 -1.66 1.44
N GLU A 73 18.67 -1.27 0.16
CA GLU A 73 19.41 -0.07 -0.21
C GLU A 73 18.66 1.16 0.32
N LYS A 74 19.18 1.78 1.39
CA LYS A 74 18.59 2.97 2.02
C LYS A 74 19.27 4.22 1.48
N LYS A 75 18.52 5.08 0.80
CA LYS A 75 18.97 6.38 0.28
C LYS A 75 18.26 7.51 1.02
N VAL A 76 18.97 8.61 1.27
CA VAL A 76 18.39 9.82 1.87
C VAL A 76 18.70 10.99 0.95
N GLN A 77 17.66 11.69 0.52
CA GLN A 77 17.73 12.87 -0.33
C GLN A 77 17.08 14.04 0.38
N VAL A 78 17.79 15.17 0.47
CA VAL A 78 17.31 16.41 1.08
C VAL A 78 17.21 17.47 0.01
N PHE A 79 16.02 18.08 -0.11
CA PHE A 79 15.70 19.05 -1.15
C PHE A 79 15.54 20.45 -0.57
N ASP A 80 15.97 21.44 -1.35
CA ASP A 80 15.99 22.85 -0.97
C ASP A 80 14.61 23.48 -1.04
N SER A 81 13.76 23.01 -1.96
CA SER A 81 12.42 23.55 -2.17
C SER A 81 11.36 22.45 -2.37
N LYS A 82 10.08 22.85 -2.18
CA LYS A 82 8.92 22.00 -2.51
C LYS A 82 8.90 21.62 -4.00
N ASP A 83 9.47 22.44 -4.87
CA ASP A 83 9.48 22.19 -6.31
C ASP A 83 10.52 21.17 -6.72
N ASP A 84 11.74 21.27 -6.20
CA ASP A 84 12.80 20.31 -6.48
C ASP A 84 12.41 18.91 -6.02
N LEU A 85 11.84 18.78 -4.80
CA LEU A 85 11.37 17.50 -4.29
C LEU A 85 10.29 16.91 -5.20
N ALA A 86 9.31 17.72 -5.61
CA ALA A 86 8.21 17.24 -6.46
C ALA A 86 8.70 16.86 -7.86
N ALA A 87 9.65 17.60 -8.41
CA ALA A 87 10.25 17.30 -9.71
C ALA A 87 11.02 15.97 -9.66
N GLU A 88 11.83 15.76 -8.62
CA GLU A 88 12.58 14.51 -8.45
C GLU A 88 11.66 13.33 -8.13
N LEU A 89 10.62 13.52 -7.31
CA LEU A 89 9.64 12.45 -7.03
C LEU A 89 8.86 12.06 -8.29
N ALA A 90 8.49 13.03 -9.13
CA ALA A 90 7.84 12.75 -10.41
C ALA A 90 8.76 11.99 -11.36
N LYS A 91 10.02 12.43 -11.47
CA LYS A 91 11.03 11.72 -12.25
C LYS A 91 11.21 10.29 -11.77
N TYR A 92 11.44 10.09 -10.47
CA TYR A 92 11.61 8.78 -9.84
C TYR A 92 10.41 7.86 -10.10
N THR A 93 9.19 8.39 -9.95
CA THR A 93 7.96 7.63 -10.18
C THR A 93 7.79 7.27 -11.66
N ALA A 94 8.05 8.20 -12.57
CA ALA A 94 7.96 7.96 -14.02
C ALA A 94 8.99 6.94 -14.51
N ASP A 95 10.23 7.01 -14.01
CA ASP A 95 11.29 6.05 -14.34
C ASP A 95 10.92 4.63 -13.86
N LEU A 96 10.36 4.49 -12.66
CA LEU A 96 9.87 3.20 -12.16
C LEU A 96 8.66 2.71 -12.96
N SER A 97 7.74 3.60 -13.32
CA SER A 97 6.63 3.27 -14.22
C SER A 97 7.15 2.72 -15.55
N ASP A 98 8.09 3.41 -16.20
CA ASP A 98 8.69 2.95 -17.47
C ASP A 98 9.39 1.60 -17.32
N LYS A 99 10.16 1.41 -16.24
CA LYS A 99 10.81 0.13 -15.92
C LYS A 99 9.81 -1.02 -15.83
N PHE A 100 8.81 -0.92 -14.96
CA PHE A 100 7.89 -2.03 -14.71
C PHE A 100 6.91 -2.24 -15.87
N THR A 101 6.51 -1.19 -16.58
CA THR A 101 5.70 -1.36 -17.80
C THR A 101 6.46 -2.12 -18.89
N LYS A 102 7.78 -1.93 -19.04
CA LYS A 102 8.61 -2.72 -19.95
C LYS A 102 8.79 -4.17 -19.50
N GLU A 103 8.94 -4.40 -18.20
CA GLU A 103 9.16 -5.75 -17.64
C GLU A 103 7.88 -6.61 -17.65
N ARG A 104 6.74 -6.03 -17.28
CA ARG A 104 5.50 -6.79 -16.99
C ARG A 104 4.22 -6.17 -17.51
N SER A 105 4.30 -5.15 -18.38
CA SER A 105 3.14 -4.47 -18.97
C SER A 105 2.12 -3.99 -17.94
N SER A 106 2.57 -3.66 -16.73
CA SER A 106 1.77 -3.11 -15.63
C SER A 106 2.68 -2.36 -14.68
N PHE A 107 2.13 -1.36 -13.98
CA PHE A 107 2.79 -0.64 -12.92
C PHE A 107 1.84 -0.48 -11.73
N THR A 108 2.23 -1.02 -10.58
CA THR A 108 1.43 -0.97 -9.35
C THR A 108 2.00 0.06 -8.38
N VAL A 109 1.21 1.10 -8.10
CA VAL A 109 1.59 2.19 -7.20
C VAL A 109 0.62 2.25 -6.02
N VAL A 110 1.17 2.32 -4.82
CA VAL A 110 0.42 2.43 -3.57
C VAL A 110 0.62 3.82 -3.00
N LEU A 111 -0.48 4.51 -2.70
CA LEU A 111 -0.49 5.88 -2.19
C LEU A 111 -0.80 5.92 -0.69
N SER A 112 -0.11 6.82 0.00
CA SER A 112 -0.52 7.34 1.30
C SER A 112 -1.29 8.65 1.12
N GLY A 113 -2.08 9.05 2.11
CA GLY A 113 -2.68 10.37 2.16
C GLY A 113 -1.74 11.49 2.62
N GLY A 114 -2.33 12.59 3.07
CA GLY A 114 -1.63 13.76 3.60
C GLY A 114 -0.90 14.58 2.55
N SER A 115 0.12 15.33 2.96
CA SER A 115 0.83 16.27 2.08
C SER A 115 1.59 15.60 0.93
N LEU A 116 1.78 14.27 0.97
CA LEU A 116 2.40 13.50 -0.11
C LEU A 116 1.73 13.77 -1.47
N ILE A 117 0.41 13.86 -1.51
CA ILE A 117 -0.34 14.02 -2.76
C ILE A 117 0.05 15.30 -3.50
N ASP A 118 0.35 16.39 -2.78
CA ASP A 118 0.81 17.66 -3.37
C ASP A 118 2.14 17.53 -4.13
N TYR A 119 2.97 16.54 -3.77
CA TYR A 119 4.25 16.29 -4.42
C TYR A 119 4.11 15.52 -5.73
N LEU A 120 2.94 14.93 -6.00
CA LEU A 120 2.62 14.31 -7.29
C LEU A 120 2.23 15.32 -8.36
N ARG A 121 2.09 16.61 -8.02
CA ARG A 121 1.66 17.65 -8.97
C ARG A 121 2.52 17.74 -10.25
N LYS A 122 3.80 17.40 -10.16
CA LYS A 122 4.68 17.42 -11.34
C LYS A 122 4.39 16.27 -12.31
N LEU A 123 3.83 15.15 -11.86
CA LEU A 123 3.42 14.05 -12.74
C LEU A 123 2.25 14.42 -13.65
N VAL A 124 1.46 15.43 -13.29
CA VAL A 124 0.31 15.89 -14.08
C VAL A 124 0.66 17.02 -15.05
N GLU A 125 1.96 17.33 -15.18
CA GLU A 125 2.50 18.34 -16.08
C GLU A 125 3.36 17.66 -17.18
N PRO A 126 3.56 18.29 -18.36
CA PRO A 126 4.56 17.83 -19.30
C PRO A 126 5.97 17.82 -18.70
N PRO A 127 6.83 16.84 -19.07
CA PRO A 127 6.59 15.84 -20.09
C PRO A 127 5.82 14.60 -19.59
N TYR A 128 5.62 14.45 -18.28
CA TYR A 128 5.13 13.20 -17.69
C TYR A 128 3.68 12.89 -18.05
N LEU A 129 2.82 13.90 -18.10
CA LEU A 129 1.43 13.72 -18.52
C LEU A 129 1.32 13.05 -19.90
N ASP A 130 2.25 13.38 -20.81
CA ASP A 130 2.26 12.91 -22.19
C ASP A 130 3.09 11.63 -22.40
N SER A 131 4.10 11.40 -21.57
CA SER A 131 5.07 10.31 -21.77
C SER A 131 4.81 9.06 -20.93
N VAL A 132 4.11 9.19 -19.80
CA VAL A 132 3.75 8.04 -18.93
C VAL A 132 2.59 7.26 -19.55
N ASP A 133 2.73 5.94 -19.65
CA ASP A 133 1.62 5.06 -20.08
C ASP A 133 0.65 4.79 -18.92
N TRP A 134 -0.24 5.77 -18.68
CA TRP A 134 -1.26 5.73 -17.63
C TRP A 134 -2.22 4.54 -17.73
N SER A 135 -2.35 3.93 -18.91
CA SER A 135 -3.22 2.75 -19.10
C SER A 135 -2.71 1.51 -18.35
N LYS A 136 -1.42 1.51 -17.97
CA LYS A 136 -0.75 0.43 -17.24
C LYS A 136 -0.71 0.62 -15.74
N TRP A 137 -1.11 1.80 -15.27
CA TRP A 137 -1.10 2.12 -13.84
C TRP A 137 -2.25 1.41 -13.13
N HIS A 138 -1.92 0.81 -12.00
CA HIS A 138 -2.83 0.24 -11.02
C HIS A 138 -2.58 0.92 -9.67
N VAL A 139 -3.58 1.65 -9.18
CA VAL A 139 -3.45 2.53 -8.01
C VAL A 139 -4.16 1.93 -6.80
N PHE A 140 -3.45 1.92 -5.67
CA PHE A 140 -3.91 1.38 -4.40
C PHE A 140 -3.67 2.40 -3.27
N TRP A 141 -4.26 2.16 -2.11
CA TRP A 141 -3.97 2.90 -0.88
C TRP A 141 -3.31 2.01 0.16
N VAL A 142 -2.31 2.56 0.86
CA VAL A 142 -1.66 1.88 1.99
C VAL A 142 -2.55 1.92 3.24
N ASP A 143 -3.35 2.98 3.39
CA ASP A 143 -4.34 3.14 4.44
C ASP A 143 -5.47 4.07 3.98
N GLU A 144 -6.61 3.98 4.66
CA GLU A 144 -7.74 4.87 4.45
C GLU A 144 -8.56 5.00 5.72
N ARG A 145 -9.23 6.14 5.85
CA ARG A 145 -10.14 6.48 6.91
C ARG A 145 -11.49 5.89 6.54
N VAL A 146 -12.16 5.25 7.49
CA VAL A 146 -13.48 4.65 7.24
C VAL A 146 -14.53 5.75 7.28
N VAL A 147 -14.57 6.51 6.18
CA VAL A 147 -15.46 7.65 5.92
C VAL A 147 -15.89 7.60 4.45
N PRO A 148 -16.99 8.27 4.05
CA PRO A 148 -17.39 8.37 2.65
C PRO A 148 -16.26 8.87 1.74
N LYS A 149 -16.20 8.39 0.50
CA LYS A 149 -15.18 8.77 -0.50
C LYS A 149 -15.16 10.25 -0.86
N ASP A 150 -16.21 11.00 -0.59
CA ASP A 150 -16.31 12.45 -0.79
C ASP A 150 -16.05 13.26 0.49
N HIS A 151 -15.76 12.59 1.61
CA HIS A 151 -15.43 13.20 2.88
C HIS A 151 -14.02 13.84 2.85
N GLU A 152 -13.83 14.96 3.57
CA GLU A 152 -12.56 15.69 3.60
C GLU A 152 -11.38 14.87 4.14
N ASP A 153 -11.65 13.94 5.06
CA ASP A 153 -10.65 13.03 5.62
C ASP A 153 -10.31 11.82 4.72
N SER A 154 -10.97 11.64 3.58
CA SER A 154 -10.69 10.50 2.68
C SER A 154 -9.38 10.72 1.91
N ASN A 155 -8.46 9.75 2.04
CA ASN A 155 -7.26 9.68 1.23
C ASN A 155 -7.60 9.47 -0.26
N TYR A 156 -8.69 8.77 -0.58
CA TYR A 156 -9.22 8.65 -1.94
C TYR A 156 -9.59 10.02 -2.50
N LYS A 157 -10.42 10.79 -1.78
CA LYS A 157 -10.81 12.14 -2.20
C LYS A 157 -9.59 13.01 -2.46
N LEU A 158 -8.65 13.00 -1.52
CA LEU A 158 -7.42 13.79 -1.60
C LEU A 158 -6.61 13.44 -2.84
N ALA A 159 -6.40 12.15 -3.10
CA ALA A 159 -5.69 11.67 -4.29
C ALA A 159 -6.48 11.97 -5.58
N TYR A 160 -7.80 11.88 -5.55
CA TYR A 160 -8.66 12.18 -6.71
C TYR A 160 -8.55 13.65 -7.13
N ASP A 161 -8.74 14.57 -6.20
CA ASP A 161 -8.66 16.02 -6.44
C ASP A 161 -7.22 16.46 -6.79
N GLY A 162 -6.23 15.86 -6.12
CA GLY A 162 -4.83 16.21 -6.26
C GLY A 162 -4.18 15.67 -7.54
N PHE A 163 -4.54 14.45 -7.94
CA PHE A 163 -3.80 13.68 -8.94
C PHE A 163 -4.70 12.90 -9.91
N LEU A 164 -5.56 11.99 -9.44
CA LEU A 164 -6.23 11.00 -10.31
C LEU A 164 -7.20 11.63 -11.32
N SER A 165 -7.85 12.74 -10.98
CA SER A 165 -8.74 13.46 -11.90
C SER A 165 -8.01 14.17 -13.07
N LYS A 166 -6.67 14.22 -13.03
CA LYS A 166 -5.83 14.97 -13.96
C LYS A 166 -5.02 14.08 -14.89
N VAL A 167 -5.10 12.75 -14.74
CA VAL A 167 -4.35 11.77 -15.53
C VAL A 167 -5.29 10.70 -16.09
N PRO A 168 -5.04 10.17 -17.29
CA PRO A 168 -5.93 9.20 -17.95
C PRO A 168 -5.73 7.76 -17.44
N ILE A 169 -5.72 7.55 -16.13
CA ILE A 169 -5.70 6.21 -15.52
C ILE A 169 -7.08 5.57 -15.72
N LEU A 170 -7.10 4.30 -16.13
CA LEU A 170 -8.37 3.58 -16.32
C LEU A 170 -9.13 3.46 -14.98
N PRO A 171 -10.43 3.81 -14.91
CA PRO A 171 -11.18 3.74 -13.66
C PRO A 171 -11.17 2.36 -13.00
N GLY A 172 -11.18 1.29 -13.80
CA GLY A 172 -11.09 -0.09 -13.30
C GLY A 172 -9.73 -0.47 -12.68
N ASN A 173 -8.71 0.37 -12.85
CA ASN A 173 -7.39 0.18 -12.26
C ASN A 173 -7.18 1.02 -10.98
N VAL A 174 -8.22 1.68 -10.48
CA VAL A 174 -8.18 2.43 -9.22
C VAL A 174 -8.89 1.62 -8.14
N TYR A 175 -8.11 0.95 -7.30
CA TYR A 175 -8.60 0.05 -6.26
C TYR A 175 -8.78 0.82 -4.95
N ALA A 176 -9.85 1.60 -4.90
CA ALA A 176 -10.23 2.35 -3.70
C ALA A 176 -10.89 1.43 -2.67
N ILE A 177 -10.80 1.85 -1.41
CA ILE A 177 -11.38 1.12 -0.27
C ILE A 177 -12.90 1.29 -0.25
N ASN A 178 -13.59 0.24 0.21
CA ASN A 178 -15.04 0.20 0.25
C ASN A 178 -15.58 0.94 1.48
N ASP A 179 -16.03 2.17 1.26
CA ASP A 179 -16.56 3.10 2.26
C ASP A 179 -17.99 2.77 2.73
N ALA A 180 -18.62 1.74 2.16
CA ALA A 180 -19.94 1.26 2.60
C ALA A 180 -19.87 0.18 3.69
N LEU A 181 -18.67 -0.28 4.04
CA LEU A 181 -18.46 -1.35 5.03
C LEU A 181 -17.90 -0.80 6.35
N SER A 182 -18.00 -1.60 7.41
CA SER A 182 -17.27 -1.31 8.66
C SER A 182 -15.76 -1.41 8.43
N ALA A 183 -14.95 -0.92 9.38
CA ALA A 183 -13.50 -1.04 9.30
C ALA A 183 -13.03 -2.49 9.07
N GLU A 184 -13.62 -3.46 9.77
CA GLU A 184 -13.36 -4.89 9.54
C GLU A 184 -13.73 -5.34 8.13
N GLY A 185 -14.97 -5.05 7.72
CA GLY A 185 -15.49 -5.49 6.42
C GLY A 185 -14.69 -4.88 5.27
N ALA A 186 -14.33 -3.61 5.37
CA ALA A 186 -13.50 -2.92 4.39
C ALA A 186 -12.08 -3.50 4.31
N ALA A 187 -11.47 -3.87 5.45
CA ALA A 187 -10.17 -4.52 5.45
C ALA A 187 -10.22 -5.92 4.81
N ASP A 188 -11.21 -6.73 5.15
CA ASP A 188 -11.39 -8.07 4.59
C ASP A 188 -11.75 -8.03 3.09
N ASP A 189 -12.59 -7.08 2.66
CA ASP A 189 -12.94 -6.83 1.25
C ASP A 189 -11.69 -6.42 0.45
N TYR A 190 -10.90 -5.48 0.98
CA TYR A 190 -9.69 -5.01 0.33
C TYR A 190 -8.62 -6.11 0.23
N GLU A 191 -8.41 -6.90 1.28
CA GLU A 191 -7.52 -8.07 1.22
C GLU A 191 -8.02 -9.11 0.21
N THR A 192 -9.33 -9.37 0.14
CA THR A 192 -9.93 -10.29 -0.83
C THR A 192 -9.70 -9.82 -2.26
N GLY A 193 -9.89 -8.52 -2.52
CA GLY A 193 -9.58 -7.88 -3.80
C GLY A 193 -8.11 -8.05 -4.18
N LEU A 194 -7.19 -7.80 -3.26
CA LEU A 194 -5.75 -8.00 -3.49
C LEU A 194 -5.40 -9.45 -3.82
N ARG A 195 -6.00 -10.43 -3.12
CA ARG A 195 -5.81 -11.86 -3.43
C ARG A 195 -6.26 -12.20 -4.84
N HIS A 196 -7.36 -11.62 -5.30
CA HIS A 196 -7.84 -11.78 -6.67
C HIS A 196 -6.87 -11.17 -7.69
N LEU A 197 -6.35 -9.98 -7.42
CA LEU A 197 -5.40 -9.29 -8.29
C LEU A 197 -4.05 -10.02 -8.37
N VAL A 198 -3.59 -10.61 -7.26
CA VAL A 198 -2.44 -11.51 -7.24
C VAL A 198 -2.70 -12.73 -8.12
N LYS A 199 -3.84 -13.41 -7.93
CA LYS A 199 -4.20 -14.59 -8.72
C LYS A 199 -4.27 -14.31 -10.22
N ASN A 200 -4.70 -13.11 -10.60
CA ASN A 200 -4.80 -12.70 -12.00
C ASN A 200 -3.52 -12.07 -12.56
N GLY A 201 -2.44 -11.99 -11.76
CA GLY A 201 -1.14 -11.47 -12.20
C GLY A 201 -1.04 -9.95 -12.33
N VAL A 202 -1.98 -9.19 -11.76
CA VAL A 202 -1.92 -7.71 -11.73
C VAL A 202 -0.92 -7.23 -10.69
N VAL A 203 -1.01 -7.81 -9.49
CA VAL A 203 -0.06 -7.56 -8.37
C VAL A 203 0.86 -8.77 -8.28
N ASP A 204 2.16 -8.53 -8.17
CA ASP A 204 3.14 -9.61 -8.04
C ASP A 204 3.02 -10.28 -6.66
N PHE A 205 3.54 -11.51 -6.53
CA PHE A 205 3.49 -12.27 -5.29
C PHE A 205 4.88 -12.74 -4.89
N SER A 206 5.28 -12.42 -3.66
CA SER A 206 6.56 -12.85 -3.13
C SER A 206 6.41 -14.23 -2.51
N GLU A 207 6.77 -15.28 -3.25
CA GLU A 207 6.78 -16.67 -2.74
C GLU A 207 7.63 -16.83 -1.45
N ALA A 208 8.66 -15.98 -1.30
CA ALA A 208 9.53 -15.99 -0.13
C ALA A 208 8.83 -15.46 1.14
N THR A 209 7.91 -14.50 1.00
CA THR A 209 7.24 -13.84 2.14
C THR A 209 5.75 -14.17 2.25
N GLY A 210 5.14 -14.78 1.23
CA GLY A 210 3.73 -15.18 1.22
C GLY A 210 2.74 -14.02 1.14
N VAL A 211 3.16 -12.85 0.64
CA VAL A 211 2.37 -11.61 0.59
C VAL A 211 2.52 -10.90 -0.77
N PRO A 212 1.58 -10.02 -1.15
CA PRO A 212 1.67 -9.24 -2.38
C PRO A 212 2.90 -8.34 -2.41
N LYS A 213 3.46 -8.19 -3.61
CA LYS A 213 4.59 -7.34 -3.93
C LYS A 213 4.14 -6.23 -4.89
N PHE A 214 4.21 -5.00 -4.41
CA PHE A 214 3.95 -3.80 -5.21
C PHE A 214 5.26 -3.25 -5.78
N ASP A 215 5.17 -2.51 -6.88
CA ASP A 215 6.35 -1.89 -7.49
C ASP A 215 6.83 -0.70 -6.67
N LEU A 216 5.92 0.23 -6.39
CA LEU A 216 6.22 1.48 -5.72
C LEU A 216 5.19 1.77 -4.65
N MET A 217 5.67 1.97 -3.43
CA MET A 217 4.85 2.46 -2.32
C MET A 217 5.31 3.86 -1.93
N LEU A 218 4.43 4.83 -2.12
CA LEU A 218 4.65 6.22 -1.75
C LEU A 218 4.07 6.44 -0.34
N LEU A 219 4.95 6.62 0.64
CA LEU A 219 4.57 6.70 2.05
C LEU A 219 4.82 8.10 2.61
N GLY A 220 3.84 8.61 3.36
CA GLY A 220 4.04 9.72 4.28
C GLY A 220 4.48 9.22 5.68
N MET A 221 4.88 10.15 6.53
CA MET A 221 5.19 9.87 7.93
C MET A 221 4.54 10.91 8.86
N GLY A 222 3.96 10.47 9.97
CA GLY A 222 3.48 11.32 11.05
C GLY A 222 4.59 12.05 11.82
N PRO A 223 4.28 13.13 12.56
CA PRO A 223 5.25 13.78 13.46
C PRO A 223 5.73 12.85 14.61
N ASP A 224 4.93 11.84 14.92
CA ASP A 224 5.14 10.75 15.87
C ASP A 224 5.79 9.50 15.23
N GLY A 225 6.19 9.56 13.96
CA GLY A 225 6.84 8.45 13.27
C GLY A 225 5.91 7.32 12.83
N HIS A 226 4.58 7.50 12.92
CA HIS A 226 3.65 6.54 12.31
C HIS A 226 3.76 6.56 10.78
N VAL A 227 3.51 5.41 10.17
CA VAL A 227 3.34 5.24 8.72
C VAL A 227 2.02 4.52 8.49
N ALA A 228 1.34 4.81 7.38
CA ALA A 228 -0.02 4.31 7.14
C ALA A 228 -0.91 4.60 8.37
N SER A 229 -1.64 3.61 8.88
CA SER A 229 -2.29 3.70 10.20
C SER A 229 -1.65 2.82 11.27
N LEU A 230 -0.31 2.69 11.22
CA LEU A 230 0.50 1.94 12.18
C LEU A 230 1.18 2.91 13.17
N PHE A 231 0.57 3.06 14.35
CA PHE A 231 0.96 4.08 15.35
C PHE A 231 1.95 3.56 16.41
N PRO A 232 2.79 4.43 16.98
CA PRO A 232 3.70 4.06 18.06
C PRO A 232 2.96 3.42 19.24
N GLY A 233 3.49 2.32 19.76
CA GLY A 233 2.90 1.59 20.89
C GLY A 233 1.63 0.79 20.57
N HIS A 234 1.04 0.97 19.40
CA HIS A 234 -0.18 0.25 19.02
C HIS A 234 0.12 -1.23 18.66
N PRO A 235 -0.68 -2.21 19.14
CA PRO A 235 -0.46 -3.64 18.87
C PRO A 235 -0.38 -4.01 17.39
N LEU A 236 -1.06 -3.26 16.50
CA LEU A 236 -1.05 -3.53 15.06
C LEU A 236 0.35 -3.44 14.41
N CYS A 237 1.30 -2.72 15.03
CA CYS A 237 2.70 -2.74 14.56
C CYS A 237 3.33 -4.15 14.65
N LYS A 238 2.73 -5.05 15.43
CA LYS A 238 3.15 -6.44 15.61
C LYS A 238 2.37 -7.42 14.73
N GLU A 239 1.41 -6.97 13.93
CA GLU A 239 0.70 -7.83 12.96
C GLU A 239 1.67 -8.41 11.93
N LYS A 240 1.59 -9.73 11.68
CA LYS A 240 2.50 -10.48 10.79
C LYS A 240 1.79 -11.42 9.82
N GLU A 241 0.51 -11.69 10.01
CA GLU A 241 -0.24 -12.69 9.25
C GLU A 241 -1.14 -12.06 8.20
N LYS A 242 -1.91 -11.03 8.58
CA LYS A 242 -2.83 -10.35 7.66
C LYS A 242 -2.09 -9.48 6.65
N TRP A 243 -2.63 -9.35 5.44
CA TRP A 243 -2.13 -8.40 4.46
C TRP A 243 -2.68 -7.00 4.74
N VAL A 244 -3.98 -6.94 5.03
CA VAL A 244 -4.71 -5.73 5.39
C VAL A 244 -5.36 -5.95 6.74
N THR A 245 -5.34 -4.92 7.58
CA THR A 245 -6.01 -4.93 8.88
C THR A 245 -6.72 -3.60 9.11
N PHE A 246 -7.39 -3.49 10.25
CA PHE A 246 -8.15 -2.31 10.63
C PHE A 246 -7.76 -1.85 12.03
N ILE A 247 -8.01 -0.57 12.31
CA ILE A 247 -7.87 0.07 13.61
C ILE A 247 -9.17 0.80 13.92
N LYS A 248 -9.63 0.74 15.17
CA LYS A 248 -10.87 1.43 15.63
C LYS A 248 -10.63 2.52 16.65
N ASP A 249 -9.40 2.61 17.15
CA ASP A 249 -8.95 3.45 18.24
C ASP A 249 -7.69 4.21 17.82
N SER A 250 -7.65 4.67 16.56
CA SER A 250 -6.55 5.52 16.10
C SER A 250 -6.39 6.71 17.04
N PRO A 251 -5.16 7.03 17.50
CA PRO A 251 -4.92 8.18 18.37
C PRO A 251 -5.11 9.52 17.63
N LYS A 252 -5.47 9.48 16.34
CA LYS A 252 -5.73 10.65 15.50
C LYS A 252 -7.08 10.49 14.80
N PRO A 253 -7.93 11.53 14.78
CA PRO A 253 -9.21 11.45 14.10
C PRO A 253 -9.02 11.26 12.59
N PRO A 254 -9.97 10.59 11.91
CA PRO A 254 -11.01 9.74 12.50
C PRO A 254 -10.41 8.43 13.09
N PRO A 255 -11.06 7.84 14.10
CA PRO A 255 -10.52 6.72 14.86
C PRO A 255 -10.50 5.40 14.07
N GLU A 256 -11.47 5.22 13.17
CA GLU A 256 -11.60 4.02 12.34
C GLU A 256 -10.83 4.16 11.02
N ARG A 257 -9.92 3.23 10.77
CA ARG A 257 -9.10 3.19 9.57
C ARG A 257 -8.85 1.74 9.14
N ILE A 258 -8.54 1.56 7.87
CA ILE A 258 -7.91 0.33 7.38
C ILE A 258 -6.47 0.62 6.97
N THR A 259 -5.61 -0.40 6.99
CA THR A 259 -4.18 -0.25 6.73
C THR A 259 -3.54 -1.54 6.24
N PHE A 260 -2.55 -1.40 5.37
CA PHE A 260 -1.56 -2.43 5.13
C PHE A 260 -0.75 -2.68 6.39
N THR A 261 -0.33 -3.92 6.53
CA THR A 261 0.56 -4.38 7.60
C THR A 261 2.02 -4.28 7.15
N PHE A 262 2.96 -4.31 8.10
CA PHE A 262 4.39 -4.28 7.76
C PHE A 262 4.84 -5.41 6.82
N PRO A 263 4.34 -6.65 6.90
CA PRO A 263 4.63 -7.68 5.89
C PRO A 263 4.42 -7.21 4.45
N VAL A 264 3.28 -6.57 4.15
CA VAL A 264 2.96 -6.06 2.81
C VAL A 264 3.82 -4.86 2.46
N ILE A 265 3.92 -3.88 3.37
CA ILE A 265 4.75 -2.68 3.18
C ILE A 265 6.18 -3.07 2.83
N ASN A 266 6.80 -3.95 3.61
CA ASN A 266 8.20 -4.36 3.44
C ASN A 266 8.44 -5.37 2.30
N THR A 267 7.39 -5.82 1.62
CA THR A 267 7.54 -6.63 0.41
C THR A 267 7.55 -5.77 -0.87
N SER A 268 7.19 -4.48 -0.78
CA SER A 268 7.28 -3.54 -1.91
C SER A 268 8.70 -3.51 -2.52
N ALA A 269 8.80 -3.47 -3.84
CA ALA A 269 10.08 -3.42 -4.54
C ALA A 269 10.80 -2.07 -4.32
N TYR A 270 10.04 -0.99 -4.31
CA TYR A 270 10.50 0.36 -4.00
C TYR A 270 9.57 1.00 -2.98
N ILE A 271 10.15 1.71 -2.02
CA ILE A 271 9.43 2.59 -1.10
C ILE A 271 10.05 3.98 -1.16
N ALA A 272 9.24 4.98 -1.48
CA ALA A 272 9.61 6.38 -1.33
C ALA A 272 8.90 6.96 -0.09
N LEU A 273 9.67 7.25 0.96
CA LEU A 273 9.20 7.97 2.15
C LEU A 273 9.32 9.47 1.91
N VAL A 274 8.18 10.13 1.66
CA VAL A 274 8.12 11.58 1.42
C VAL A 274 7.73 12.27 2.72
N VAL A 275 8.69 12.96 3.34
CA VAL A 275 8.55 13.52 4.68
C VAL A 275 9.00 14.97 4.68
N THR A 276 8.05 15.88 4.86
CA THR A 276 8.29 17.32 4.74
C THR A 276 7.72 18.11 5.91
N GLY A 277 8.39 19.20 6.27
CA GLY A 277 7.97 20.13 7.32
C GLY A 277 8.63 19.88 8.68
N ALA A 278 8.85 20.97 9.43
CA ALA A 278 9.62 20.97 10.67
C ALA A 278 9.02 20.07 11.77
N GLY A 279 7.70 19.89 11.78
CA GLY A 279 7.02 18.99 12.72
C GLY A 279 7.43 17.52 12.60
N LYS A 280 8.11 17.12 11.51
CA LYS A 280 8.61 15.76 11.30
C LYS A 280 10.05 15.56 11.77
N ALA A 281 10.79 16.64 12.01
CA ALA A 281 12.24 16.59 12.19
C ALA A 281 12.69 15.73 13.37
N GLY A 282 11.91 15.69 14.46
CA GLY A 282 12.20 14.81 15.60
C GLY A 282 12.11 13.32 15.23
N ALA A 283 11.05 12.92 14.55
CA ALA A 283 10.87 11.54 14.09
C ALA A 283 11.90 11.16 13.01
N VAL A 284 12.26 12.08 12.11
CA VAL A 284 13.32 11.89 11.12
C VAL A 284 14.68 11.67 11.79
N GLN A 285 15.05 12.53 12.74
CA GLN A 285 16.29 12.39 13.50
C GLN A 285 16.35 11.04 14.22
N LYS A 286 15.25 10.61 14.83
CA LYS A 286 15.19 9.32 15.52
C LYS A 286 15.32 8.13 14.56
N ALA A 287 14.63 8.17 13.42
CA ALA A 287 14.61 7.06 12.46
C ALA A 287 15.87 6.94 11.59
N LEU A 288 16.59 8.04 11.38
CA LEU A 288 17.80 8.09 10.55
C LEU A 288 19.09 8.26 11.35
N GLY A 289 19.02 8.81 12.56
CA GLY A 289 20.16 9.03 13.44
C GLY A 289 20.48 7.84 14.34
N ASN A 290 21.55 7.99 15.11
CA ASN A 290 22.02 6.97 16.06
C ASN A 290 21.44 7.22 17.47
N SER A 291 20.15 7.50 17.62
CA SER A 291 19.57 7.75 18.94
C SER A 291 19.36 6.43 19.70
N GLU A 292 19.92 6.32 20.91
CA GLU A 292 19.74 5.18 21.83
C GLU A 292 18.37 5.20 22.55
N ASP A 293 17.37 5.89 22.00
CA ASP A 293 16.05 6.04 22.61
C ASP A 293 15.30 4.70 22.69
N SER A 294 14.67 4.44 23.84
CA SER A 294 14.08 3.15 24.22
C SER A 294 12.77 2.75 23.52
N GLY A 295 12.32 3.48 22.50
CA GLY A 295 11.05 3.20 21.82
C GLY A 295 11.17 3.27 20.30
N THR A 296 11.04 2.12 19.62
CA THR A 296 11.07 2.03 18.15
C THR A 296 9.85 2.73 17.54
N LEU A 297 10.09 3.68 16.64
CA LEU A 297 9.04 4.30 15.84
C LEU A 297 8.55 3.34 14.74
N PRO A 298 7.27 3.35 14.37
CA PRO A 298 6.75 2.54 13.27
C PRO A 298 7.52 2.72 11.96
N VAL A 299 7.97 3.92 11.62
CA VAL A 299 8.77 4.18 10.42
C VAL A 299 10.11 3.43 10.42
N GLU A 300 10.70 3.14 11.59
CA GLU A 300 11.95 2.34 11.69
C GLU A 300 11.71 0.86 11.33
N LEU A 301 10.46 0.41 11.36
CA LEU A 301 10.06 -0.93 10.94
C LEU A 301 9.85 -1.03 9.43
N VAL A 302 9.91 0.09 8.69
CA VAL A 302 9.89 0.11 7.22
C VAL A 302 11.28 -0.28 6.72
N SER A 303 11.41 -1.52 6.26
CA SER A 303 12.65 -2.14 5.81
C SER A 303 12.33 -3.07 4.64
N PRO A 304 12.09 -2.53 3.44
CA PRO A 304 11.74 -3.34 2.29
C PRO A 304 12.91 -4.24 1.86
N ALA A 305 12.65 -5.41 1.28
CA ALA A 305 13.72 -6.20 0.68
C ALA A 305 14.38 -5.49 -0.52
N GLY A 306 13.66 -4.56 -1.16
CA GLY A 306 14.16 -3.73 -2.25
C GLY A 306 14.76 -2.40 -1.78
N GLU A 307 14.41 -1.32 -2.46
CA GLU A 307 14.98 0.02 -2.21
C GLU A 307 14.08 0.85 -1.29
N LEU A 308 14.70 1.56 -0.34
CA LEU A 308 14.05 2.56 0.51
C LEU A 308 14.69 3.93 0.29
N THR A 309 13.93 4.87 -0.27
CA THR A 309 14.40 6.23 -0.53
C THR A 309 13.64 7.23 0.35
N TRP A 310 14.35 8.02 1.15
CA TRP A 310 13.78 9.13 1.90
C TRP A 310 13.88 10.42 1.07
N PHE A 311 12.74 11.06 0.84
CA PHE A 311 12.62 12.37 0.23
C PHE A 311 12.26 13.39 1.31
N LEU A 312 13.23 14.20 1.70
CA LEU A 312 13.11 15.17 2.80
C LEU A 312 13.18 16.60 2.28
N ASP A 313 12.40 17.51 2.86
CA ASP A 313 12.72 18.94 2.76
C ASP A 313 13.72 19.34 3.86
N LYS A 314 14.36 20.51 3.70
CA LYS A 314 15.28 21.06 4.73
C LYS A 314 14.66 21.12 6.13
N ASN A 315 13.35 21.38 6.23
CA ASN A 315 12.70 21.49 7.52
C ASN A 315 12.58 20.13 8.22
N ALA A 316 12.18 19.07 7.50
CA ALA A 316 12.14 17.71 8.03
C ALA A 316 13.55 17.16 8.32
N ALA A 317 14.55 17.58 7.55
CA ALA A 317 15.95 17.22 7.77
C ALA A 317 16.69 18.10 8.81
N SER A 318 16.03 19.09 9.41
CA SER A 318 16.69 20.13 10.23
C SER A 318 17.40 19.63 11.50
N LYS A 319 17.25 18.36 11.86
CA LYS A 319 17.87 17.70 13.02
C LYS A 319 18.81 16.54 12.66
N LEU A 320 19.08 16.33 11.37
CA LEU A 320 20.05 15.35 10.89
C LEU A 320 21.49 15.86 11.03
#